data_AF-A0A022R0L5-F1
#
_entry.id   AF-A0A022R0L5-F1
#
_cell.length_a   1.000
_cell.length_b   1.000
_cell.length_c   1.000
_cell.angle_alpha   90.00
_cell.angle_beta   90.00
_cell.angle_gamma   90.00
#
_symmetry.space_group_name_H-M   'P 1'
#
loop_
_entity.id
_entity.type
_entity.pdbx_description
1 polymer ?
#
loop_
_entity_poly.entity_id
_entity_poly.type
_entity_poly.pdbx_seq_one_letter_code
_entity_poly.pdbx_strand_id
1 'polypeptide(L)'
;MQWPALLQALALRPRGAPLAFRLTGGRWKLDQLAQTINIEFEYKGVVANSLADLDASMFDVKEGEAVAVNSIFELHQLLAKTGAIEKVLKFVRELKPAILTVVEQEANHNGAVFLDRFNESLHYYSTLYDSLESCGGGGGDGAVSDQDKVMSEVYLGRQICNVVACEGVERVERHETLGQWRARLGWAGFGPVNLGSNAYKQASMLLALFAGGGGYVVEENNGCLMLGWHTRPLIATSAWKIRKYLAVN
;
A
#
# COMPACT_ATOMS: atom_id res chain seq x y z
N MET A 1 10.90 4.95 -1.04
CA MET A 1 11.25 5.62 -2.31
C MET A 1 10.34 5.11 -3.45
N GLN A 2 9.08 5.56 -3.54
CA GLN A 2 8.13 5.06 -4.55
C GLN A 2 8.18 5.84 -5.89
N TRP A 3 8.05 7.16 -5.81
CA TRP A 3 7.84 8.03 -6.97
C TRP A 3 9.04 8.20 -7.90
N PRO A 4 10.32 8.20 -7.43
CA PRO A 4 11.47 8.25 -8.33
C PRO A 4 11.50 7.09 -9.35
N ALA A 5 11.24 5.87 -8.88
CA ALA A 5 11.22 4.68 -9.75
C ALA A 5 10.08 4.75 -10.77
N LEU A 6 8.90 5.26 -10.37
CA LEU A 6 7.78 5.48 -11.29
C LEU A 6 8.12 6.52 -12.36
N LEU A 7 8.71 7.66 -11.96
CA LEU A 7 9.11 8.71 -12.89
C LEU A 7 10.11 8.20 -13.94
N GLN A 8 11.11 7.43 -13.51
CA GLN A 8 12.07 6.78 -14.42
C GLN A 8 11.38 5.80 -15.37
N ALA A 9 10.47 4.96 -14.85
CA ALA A 9 9.73 4.01 -15.68
C ALA A 9 8.81 4.72 -16.70
N LEU A 10 8.20 5.84 -16.32
CA LEU A 10 7.38 6.67 -17.20
C LEU A 10 8.21 7.32 -18.31
N ALA A 11 9.42 7.78 -18.00
CA ALA A 11 10.34 8.35 -18.99
C ALA A 11 10.76 7.32 -20.07
N LEU A 12 10.92 6.05 -19.67
CA LEU A 12 11.34 4.96 -20.54
C LEU A 12 10.20 4.22 -21.25
N ARG A 13 8.94 4.66 -21.07
CA ARG A 13 7.80 3.93 -21.65
C ARG A 13 7.83 3.96 -23.19
N PRO A 14 7.39 2.91 -23.90
CA PRO A 14 7.47 2.82 -25.36
C PRO A 14 6.78 3.95 -26.14
N ARG A 15 5.79 4.61 -25.51
CA ARG A 15 5.05 5.74 -26.09
C ARG A 15 5.74 7.10 -25.84
N GLY A 16 6.95 7.11 -25.28
CA GLY A 16 7.67 8.32 -24.85
C GLY A 16 7.14 8.87 -23.53
N ALA A 17 7.95 9.66 -22.82
CA ALA A 17 7.60 10.24 -21.52
C ALA A 17 6.26 11.01 -21.54
N PRO A 18 5.49 11.04 -20.43
CA PRO A 18 4.35 11.95 -20.33
C PRO A 18 4.83 13.41 -20.35
N LEU A 19 4.00 14.31 -20.89
CA LEU A 19 4.30 15.74 -20.91
C LEU A 19 4.37 16.32 -19.49
N ALA A 20 3.45 15.89 -18.63
CA ALA A 20 3.38 16.32 -17.24
C ALA A 20 3.12 15.15 -16.28
N PHE A 21 3.61 15.28 -15.06
CA PHE A 21 3.35 14.39 -13.94
C PHE A 21 3.01 15.21 -12.69
N ARG A 22 1.80 15.02 -12.17
CA ARG A 22 1.32 15.71 -10.98
C ARG A 22 1.20 14.73 -9.81
N LEU A 23 1.83 15.07 -8.68
CA LEU A 23 1.77 14.28 -7.46
C LEU A 23 1.02 15.05 -6.38
N THR A 24 -0.04 14.45 -5.85
CA THR A 24 -0.83 15.01 -4.75
C THR A 24 -0.70 14.13 -3.50
N GLY A 25 -0.28 14.71 -2.38
CA GLY A 25 -0.12 14.01 -1.09
C GLY A 25 1.33 13.62 -0.75
N GLY A 26 1.59 13.45 0.55
CA GLY A 26 2.93 13.21 1.11
C GLY A 26 3.77 14.48 1.25
N ARG A 27 5.10 14.36 1.21
CA ARG A 27 6.05 15.47 0.99
C ARG A 27 7.21 14.90 0.19
N TRP A 28 7.30 15.23 -1.09
CA TRP A 28 8.33 14.68 -1.97
C TRP A 28 8.99 15.80 -2.76
N LYS A 29 10.33 15.76 -2.83
CA LYS A 29 11.12 16.62 -3.70
C LYS A 29 11.55 15.79 -4.91
N LEU A 30 10.83 15.90 -6.02
CA LEU A 30 11.12 15.19 -7.27
C LEU A 30 11.51 16.15 -8.40
N ASP A 31 11.57 17.45 -8.13
CA ASP A 31 11.76 18.50 -9.14
C ASP A 31 13.05 18.30 -9.95
N GLN A 32 14.16 18.02 -9.28
CA GLN A 32 15.45 17.78 -9.94
C GLN A 32 15.42 16.54 -10.83
N LEU A 33 14.78 15.45 -10.36
CA LEU A 33 14.69 14.22 -11.13
C LEU A 33 13.80 14.42 -12.36
N ALA A 34 12.64 15.06 -12.18
CA ALA A 34 11.71 15.35 -13.26
C ALA A 34 12.31 16.26 -14.36
N GLN A 35 13.06 17.29 -13.95
CA GLN A 35 13.82 18.14 -14.87
C GLN A 35 14.84 17.33 -15.69
N THR A 36 15.57 16.41 -15.03
CA THR A 36 16.58 15.56 -15.70
C THR A 36 15.98 14.67 -16.80
N ILE A 37 14.73 14.23 -16.62
CA ILE A 37 14.02 13.36 -17.56
C ILE A 37 13.03 14.13 -18.46
N ASN A 38 13.09 15.47 -18.44
CA ASN A 38 12.27 16.37 -19.24
C ASN A 38 10.76 16.13 -19.11
N ILE A 39 10.28 15.93 -17.88
CA ILE A 39 8.85 15.83 -17.53
C ILE A 39 8.48 17.06 -16.72
N GLU A 40 7.40 17.76 -17.10
CA GLU A 40 6.86 18.84 -16.28
C GLU A 40 6.30 18.25 -14.98
N PHE A 41 6.80 18.72 -13.83
CA PHE A 41 6.41 18.18 -12.53
C PHE A 41 5.68 19.22 -11.70
N GLU A 42 4.51 18.82 -11.19
CA GLU A 42 3.72 19.63 -10.26
C GLU A 42 3.49 18.83 -8.98
N TYR A 43 3.84 19.41 -7.84
CA TYR A 43 3.52 18.85 -6.53
C TYR A 43 2.43 19.69 -5.85
N LYS A 44 1.36 19.02 -5.40
CA LYS A 44 0.27 19.63 -4.63
C LYS A 44 0.18 19.00 -3.24
N GLY A 45 0.45 19.80 -2.21
CA GLY A 45 0.18 19.41 -0.84
C GLY A 45 -1.32 19.50 -0.54
N VAL A 46 -1.88 18.47 0.11
CA VAL A 46 -3.23 18.48 0.67
C VAL A 46 -3.10 18.26 2.17
N VAL A 47 -3.78 19.09 2.96
CA VAL A 47 -3.76 19.03 4.42
C VAL A 47 -5.14 18.66 4.92
N ALA A 48 -5.22 17.59 5.69
CA ALA A 48 -6.44 17.10 6.33
C ALA A 48 -6.09 16.47 7.68
N ASN A 49 -7.05 16.45 8.62
CA ASN A 49 -6.84 15.83 9.94
C ASN A 49 -6.95 14.30 9.87
N SER A 50 -7.68 13.78 8.89
CA SER A 50 -7.83 12.36 8.60
C SER A 50 -8.09 12.15 7.11
N LEU A 51 -7.79 10.96 6.58
CA LEU A 51 -8.18 10.57 5.23
C LEU A 51 -9.70 10.64 5.01
N ALA A 52 -10.48 10.45 6.07
CA ALA A 52 -11.93 10.58 6.02
C ALA A 52 -12.41 12.03 5.83
N ASP A 53 -11.54 13.02 6.02
CA ASP A 53 -11.86 14.45 5.82
C ASP A 53 -11.54 14.93 4.40
N LEU A 54 -10.90 14.07 3.59
CA LEU A 54 -10.58 14.37 2.20
C LEU A 54 -11.84 14.38 1.34
N ASP A 55 -11.82 15.26 0.33
CA ASP A 55 -12.85 15.35 -0.70
C ASP A 55 -12.22 15.43 -2.08
N ALA A 56 -12.94 14.96 -3.11
CA ALA A 56 -12.45 14.97 -4.49
C ALA A 56 -12.09 16.37 -4.99
N SER A 57 -12.80 17.41 -4.54
CA SER A 57 -12.53 18.80 -4.92
C SER A 57 -11.14 19.30 -4.48
N MET A 58 -10.56 18.71 -3.43
CA MET A 58 -9.23 19.09 -2.92
C MET A 58 -8.10 18.75 -3.90
N PHE A 59 -8.33 17.78 -4.79
CA PHE A 59 -7.32 17.25 -5.71
C PHE A 59 -7.25 18.03 -7.03
N ASP A 60 -8.27 18.84 -7.37
CA ASP A 60 -8.32 19.67 -8.58
C ASP A 60 -7.90 18.90 -9.84
N VAL A 61 -8.55 17.75 -10.08
CA VAL A 61 -8.26 16.88 -11.24
C VAL A 61 -8.59 17.64 -12.53
N LYS A 62 -7.60 17.82 -13.40
CA LYS A 62 -7.79 18.56 -14.67
C LYS A 62 -8.39 17.63 -15.73
N GLU A 63 -9.18 18.20 -16.63
CA GLU A 63 -9.76 17.43 -17.73
C GLU A 63 -8.65 16.86 -18.64
N GLY A 64 -8.79 15.59 -19.03
CA GLY A 64 -7.79 14.87 -19.84
C GLY A 64 -6.66 14.22 -19.05
N GLU A 65 -6.56 14.44 -17.73
CA GLU A 65 -5.58 13.74 -16.89
C GLU A 65 -6.00 12.29 -16.60
N ALA A 66 -5.02 11.39 -16.61
CA ALA A 66 -5.20 10.04 -16.10
C ALA A 66 -4.84 9.99 -14.61
N VAL A 67 -5.83 9.73 -13.75
CA VAL A 67 -5.62 9.66 -12.30
C VAL A 67 -5.24 8.24 -11.88
N ALA A 68 -4.20 8.10 -11.07
CA ALA A 68 -3.88 6.88 -10.33
C ALA A 68 -3.93 7.18 -8.83
N VAL A 69 -4.64 6.36 -8.06
CA VAL A 69 -4.69 6.47 -6.60
C VAL A 69 -3.86 5.34 -6.01
N ASN A 70 -2.99 5.64 -5.06
CA ASN A 70 -2.14 4.66 -4.40
C ASN A 70 -2.26 4.80 -2.89
N SER A 71 -2.58 3.70 -2.21
CA SER A 71 -2.71 3.61 -0.76
C SER A 71 -1.78 2.51 -0.23
N ILE A 72 -0.95 2.84 0.76
CA ILE A 72 0.04 1.91 1.34
C ILE A 72 -0.05 1.99 2.85
N PHE A 73 -0.61 0.96 3.49
CA PHE A 73 -0.76 0.85 4.95
C PHE A 73 -1.55 2.00 5.58
N GLU A 74 -2.66 2.40 4.96
CA GLU A 74 -3.44 3.58 5.34
C GLU A 74 -4.93 3.27 5.52
N LEU A 75 -5.48 2.30 4.77
CA LEU A 75 -6.93 2.08 4.76
C LEU A 75 -7.40 1.36 6.02
N HIS A 76 -6.58 0.48 6.60
CA HIS A 76 -6.96 -0.27 7.80
C HIS A 76 -7.32 0.65 8.98
N GLN A 77 -6.67 1.82 9.09
CA GLN A 77 -6.94 2.78 10.16
C GLN A 77 -8.34 3.37 10.11
N LEU A 78 -8.92 3.44 8.91
CA LEU A 78 -10.29 3.94 8.72
C LEU A 78 -11.33 2.99 9.30
N LEU A 79 -10.99 1.73 9.56
CA LEU A 79 -11.90 0.75 10.14
C LEU A 79 -12.21 1.02 11.62
N ALA A 80 -11.48 1.93 12.27
CA ALA A 80 -11.76 2.34 13.64
C ALA A 80 -13.05 3.16 13.77
N LYS A 81 -13.45 3.85 12.69
CA LYS A 81 -14.63 4.72 12.65
C LYS A 81 -15.61 4.21 11.62
N THR A 82 -16.82 3.86 12.06
CA THR A 82 -17.89 3.37 11.18
C THR A 82 -18.15 4.36 10.04
N GLY A 83 -18.20 3.87 8.80
CA GLY A 83 -18.49 4.69 7.62
C GLY A 83 -17.28 5.42 7.02
N ALA A 84 -16.13 5.48 7.71
CA ALA A 84 -14.97 6.22 7.23
C ALA A 84 -14.35 5.60 5.98
N ILE A 85 -14.21 4.27 5.94
CA ILE A 85 -13.69 3.57 4.76
C ILE A 85 -14.65 3.70 3.57
N GLU A 86 -15.96 3.63 3.80
CA GLU A 86 -16.97 3.80 2.75
C GLU A 86 -16.94 5.22 2.18
N LYS A 87 -16.80 6.24 3.05
CA LYS A 87 -16.61 7.64 2.62
C LYS A 87 -15.35 7.80 1.78
N VAL A 88 -14.24 7.20 2.21
CA VAL A 88 -12.96 7.26 1.51
C VAL A 88 -13.05 6.61 0.14
N LEU A 89 -13.55 5.38 0.06
CA LEU A 89 -13.70 4.67 -1.20
C LEU A 89 -14.70 5.36 -2.15
N LYS A 90 -15.71 6.04 -1.60
CA LYS A 90 -16.63 6.87 -2.39
C LYS A 90 -15.90 8.06 -3.02
N PHE A 91 -15.13 8.84 -2.26
CA PHE A 91 -14.38 9.96 -2.87
C PHE A 91 -13.37 9.44 -3.89
N VAL A 92 -12.70 8.31 -3.62
CA VAL A 92 -11.74 7.73 -4.57
C VAL A 92 -12.43 7.40 -5.89
N ARG A 93 -13.69 6.97 -5.87
CA ARG A 93 -14.47 6.78 -7.09
C ARG A 93 -14.83 8.08 -7.80
N GLU A 94 -15.11 9.14 -7.05
CA GLU A 94 -15.44 10.46 -7.60
C GLU A 94 -14.25 11.07 -8.36
N LEU A 95 -13.02 10.74 -7.96
CA LEU A 95 -11.79 11.04 -8.71
C LEU A 95 -11.67 10.30 -10.05
N LYS A 96 -12.52 9.29 -10.30
CA LYS A 96 -12.53 8.44 -11.50
C LYS A 96 -11.15 7.89 -11.88
N PRO A 97 -10.41 7.25 -10.96
CA PRO A 97 -9.07 6.75 -11.24
C PRO A 97 -9.05 5.70 -12.35
N ALA A 98 -8.02 5.80 -13.19
CA ALA A 98 -7.65 4.76 -14.15
C ALA A 98 -7.16 3.48 -13.45
N ILE A 99 -6.58 3.62 -12.25
CA ILE A 99 -6.17 2.52 -11.39
C ILE A 99 -6.13 2.97 -9.93
N LEU A 100 -6.55 2.09 -9.03
CA LEU A 100 -6.33 2.19 -7.59
C LEU A 100 -5.39 1.04 -7.18
N THR A 101 -4.27 1.34 -6.55
CA THR A 101 -3.36 0.36 -5.94
C THR A 101 -3.48 0.40 -4.42
N VAL A 102 -3.59 -0.78 -3.81
CA VAL A 102 -3.74 -0.94 -2.35
C VAL A 102 -2.70 -1.92 -1.87
N VAL A 103 -1.89 -1.49 -0.90
CA VAL A 103 -0.92 -2.31 -0.17
C VAL A 103 -1.30 -2.29 1.30
N GLU A 104 -1.58 -3.45 1.88
CA GLU A 104 -2.04 -3.59 3.27
C GLU A 104 -1.38 -4.81 3.94
N GLN A 105 -1.36 -4.81 5.27
CA GLN A 105 -0.89 -5.95 6.07
C GLN A 105 -1.83 -7.14 5.91
N GLU A 106 -1.28 -8.33 5.67
CA GLU A 106 -2.03 -9.58 5.56
C GLU A 106 -2.17 -10.24 6.93
N ALA A 107 -3.09 -9.71 7.75
CA ALA A 107 -3.38 -10.23 9.09
C ALA A 107 -4.84 -9.96 9.49
N ASN A 108 -5.42 -10.82 10.33
CA ASN A 108 -6.77 -10.61 10.85
C ASN A 108 -6.75 -9.99 12.27
N HIS A 109 -6.33 -8.73 12.37
CA HIS A 109 -6.31 -7.98 13.64
C HIS A 109 -7.61 -7.21 13.90
N ASN A 110 -8.64 -7.38 13.07
CA ASN A 110 -9.94 -6.72 13.23
C ASN A 110 -11.05 -7.63 13.79
N GLY A 111 -10.71 -8.86 14.22
CA GLY A 111 -11.67 -9.78 14.84
C GLY A 111 -12.37 -9.23 16.08
N ALA A 112 -13.59 -9.68 16.37
CA ALA A 112 -14.35 -9.21 17.53
C ALA A 112 -13.81 -9.74 18.87
N VAL A 113 -13.29 -10.97 18.88
CA VAL A 113 -12.78 -11.65 20.08
C VAL A 113 -11.32 -11.25 20.34
N PHE A 114 -11.03 -10.76 21.55
CA PHE A 114 -9.68 -10.34 21.93
C PHE A 114 -8.65 -11.46 21.81
N LEU A 115 -8.96 -12.66 22.34
CA LEU A 115 -8.00 -13.77 22.36
C LEU A 115 -7.57 -14.19 20.94
N ASP A 116 -8.50 -14.20 19.99
CA ASP A 116 -8.20 -14.49 18.58
C ASP A 116 -7.27 -13.43 17.98
N ARG A 117 -7.56 -12.15 18.23
CA ARG A 117 -6.68 -11.05 17.79
C ARG A 117 -5.30 -11.13 18.43
N PHE A 118 -5.23 -11.43 19.72
CA PHE A 118 -3.97 -11.54 20.45
C PHE A 118 -3.11 -12.66 19.86
N ASN A 119 -3.68 -13.86 19.69
CA ASN A 119 -2.97 -15.00 19.10
C ASN A 119 -2.52 -14.71 17.66
N GLU A 120 -3.41 -14.14 16.84
CA GLU A 120 -3.06 -13.78 15.47
C GLU A 120 -1.94 -12.73 15.43
N SER A 121 -2.01 -11.71 16.29
CA SER A 121 -0.95 -10.69 16.40
C SER A 121 0.37 -11.27 16.85
N LEU A 122 0.36 -12.18 17.83
CA LEU A 122 1.58 -12.86 18.28
C LEU A 122 2.24 -13.58 17.12
N HIS A 123 1.48 -14.40 16.39
CA HIS A 123 2.04 -15.15 15.27
C HIS A 123 2.51 -14.23 14.13
N TYR A 124 1.71 -13.23 13.76
CA TYR A 124 2.06 -12.28 12.69
C TYR A 124 3.34 -11.50 13.02
N TYR A 125 3.40 -10.87 14.20
CA TYR A 125 4.55 -10.07 14.59
C TYR A 125 5.77 -10.93 14.88
N SER A 126 5.64 -12.13 15.45
CA SER A 126 6.78 -13.05 15.58
C SER A 126 7.41 -13.38 14.23
N THR A 127 6.60 -13.67 13.20
CA THR A 127 7.09 -13.90 11.83
C THR A 127 7.76 -12.66 11.26
N LEU A 128 7.21 -11.47 11.51
CA LEU A 128 7.78 -10.22 11.02
C LEU A 128 9.10 -9.85 11.70
N TYR A 129 9.24 -10.10 13.00
CA TYR A 129 10.51 -9.90 13.72
C TYR A 129 11.58 -10.88 13.26
N ASP A 130 11.24 -12.16 13.07
CA ASP A 130 12.15 -13.17 12.49
C ASP A 130 12.66 -12.75 11.09
N SER A 131 11.76 -12.19 10.26
CA SER A 131 12.13 -11.70 8.92
C SER A 131 13.03 -10.46 8.95
N LEU A 132 12.94 -9.61 9.98
CA LEU A 132 13.82 -8.46 10.18
C LEU A 132 15.19 -8.85 10.72
N GLU A 133 15.25 -9.80 11.67
CA GLU A 133 16.50 -10.31 12.22
C GLU A 133 17.37 -10.98 11.14
N SER A 134 16.75 -11.78 10.27
CA SER A 134 17.45 -12.42 9.15
C SER A 134 18.02 -11.42 8.13
N CYS A 135 17.38 -10.26 7.95
CA CYS A 135 17.90 -9.18 7.09
C CYS A 135 19.09 -8.42 7.71
N GLY A 136 19.16 -8.37 9.04
CA GLY A 136 20.10 -7.52 9.77
C GLY A 136 21.53 -8.08 9.93
N GLY A 137 21.78 -9.33 9.49
CA GLY A 137 23.03 -10.07 9.75
C GLY A 137 24.05 -10.13 8.61
N GLY A 138 23.75 -9.61 7.42
CA GLY A 138 24.67 -9.61 6.28
C GLY A 138 25.68 -8.47 6.37
N GLY A 139 26.94 -8.75 6.75
CA GLY A 139 28.04 -7.78 6.87
C GLY A 139 28.55 -7.16 5.55
N GLY A 140 27.67 -6.92 4.57
CA GLY A 140 27.97 -6.15 3.36
C GLY A 140 27.43 -4.72 3.43
N ASP A 141 27.73 -3.92 2.40
CA ASP A 141 27.31 -2.51 2.19
C ASP A 141 25.79 -2.23 2.25
N GLY A 142 24.97 -3.25 2.51
CA GLY A 142 23.51 -3.19 2.68
C GLY A 142 23.03 -3.47 4.12
N ALA A 143 23.91 -3.47 5.11
CA ALA A 143 23.52 -3.67 6.51
C ALA A 143 22.54 -2.56 6.96
N VAL A 144 21.37 -2.96 7.45
CA VAL A 144 20.37 -2.06 8.03
C VAL A 144 21.02 -1.30 9.19
N SER A 145 20.98 0.04 9.16
CA SER A 145 21.59 0.84 10.21
C SER A 145 20.92 0.57 11.56
N ASP A 146 21.67 0.72 12.65
CA ASP A 146 21.09 0.55 14.00
C ASP A 146 19.91 1.52 14.23
N GLN A 147 19.96 2.70 13.61
CA GLN A 147 18.86 3.65 13.62
C GLN A 147 17.61 3.10 12.93
N ASP A 148 17.75 2.46 11.76
CA ASP A 148 16.62 1.86 11.03
C ASP A 148 16.01 0.68 11.79
N LYS A 149 16.83 -0.10 12.51
CA LYS A 149 16.36 -1.19 13.39
C LYS A 149 15.50 -0.63 14.53
N VAL A 150 16.01 0.36 15.26
CA VAL A 150 15.27 1.01 16.36
C VAL A 150 13.97 1.63 15.87
N MET A 151 14.00 2.31 14.72
CA MET A 151 12.78 2.91 14.15
C MET A 151 11.75 1.84 13.77
N SER A 152 12.19 0.71 13.25
CA SER A 152 11.32 -0.44 12.94
C SER A 152 10.70 -1.03 14.20
N GLU A 153 11.49 -1.24 15.26
CA GLU A 153 10.99 -1.72 16.55
C GLU A 153 9.97 -0.77 17.18
N VAL A 154 10.23 0.54 17.15
CA VAL A 154 9.30 1.55 17.67
C VAL A 154 8.00 1.55 16.85
N TYR A 155 8.10 1.42 15.53
CA TYR A 155 6.94 1.35 14.65
C TYR A 155 6.08 0.11 14.94
N LEU A 156 6.68 -1.08 14.94
CA LEU A 156 5.96 -2.33 15.21
C LEU A 156 5.42 -2.40 16.64
N GLY A 157 6.21 -1.94 17.63
CA GLY A 157 5.79 -1.88 19.02
C GLY A 157 4.55 -1.00 19.22
N ARG A 158 4.45 0.14 18.52
CA ARG A 158 3.23 0.97 18.52
C ARG A 158 2.04 0.22 17.96
N GLN A 159 2.22 -0.53 16.87
CA GLN A 159 1.13 -1.29 16.31
C GLN A 159 0.65 -2.40 17.23
N ILE A 160 1.58 -3.19 17.80
CA ILE A 160 1.28 -4.24 18.78
C ILE A 160 0.50 -3.66 19.97
N CYS A 161 1.00 -2.56 20.54
CA CYS A 161 0.32 -1.89 21.64
C CYS A 161 -1.10 -1.47 21.26
N ASN A 162 -1.32 -0.93 20.06
CA ASN A 162 -2.66 -0.52 19.64
C ASN A 162 -3.59 -1.73 19.41
N VAL A 163 -3.11 -2.80 18.79
CA VAL A 163 -3.90 -4.02 18.55
C VAL A 163 -4.33 -4.68 19.86
N VAL A 164 -3.42 -4.72 20.85
CA VAL A 164 -3.60 -5.48 22.10
C VAL A 164 -4.24 -4.64 23.21
N ALA A 165 -3.82 -3.39 23.39
CA ALA A 165 -4.19 -2.59 24.56
C ALA A 165 -5.37 -1.63 24.31
N CYS A 166 -5.68 -1.30 23.05
CA CYS A 166 -6.77 -0.37 22.72
C CYS A 166 -8.06 -1.11 22.34
N GLU A 167 -9.20 -0.42 22.49
CA GLU A 167 -10.50 -0.90 22.00
C GLU A 167 -11.32 0.26 21.42
N GLY A 168 -12.45 -0.07 20.80
CA GLY A 168 -13.36 0.93 20.22
C GLY A 168 -12.67 1.78 19.15
N VAL A 169 -12.89 3.10 19.18
CA VAL A 169 -12.35 4.05 18.20
C VAL A 169 -10.85 4.32 18.36
N GLU A 170 -10.29 4.04 19.55
CA GLU A 170 -8.87 4.23 19.84
C GLU A 170 -8.01 3.10 19.24
N ARG A 171 -8.61 1.95 18.95
CA ARG A 171 -7.96 0.86 18.21
C ARG A 171 -8.02 1.14 16.72
N VAL A 172 -6.93 1.66 16.18
CA VAL A 172 -6.76 2.05 14.77
C VAL A 172 -6.07 0.98 13.93
N GLU A 173 -5.21 0.15 14.51
CA GLU A 173 -4.47 -0.89 13.79
C GLU A 173 -5.36 -2.12 13.53
N ARG A 174 -6.33 -1.95 12.64
CA ARG A 174 -7.40 -2.92 12.33
C ARG A 174 -7.09 -3.63 11.02
N HIS A 175 -6.00 -4.38 10.97
CA HIS A 175 -5.64 -5.13 9.77
C HIS A 175 -6.72 -6.16 9.41
N GLU A 176 -6.92 -6.33 8.11
CA GLU A 176 -7.81 -7.31 7.52
C GLU A 176 -7.07 -8.04 6.39
N THR A 177 -7.45 -9.30 6.17
CA THR A 177 -6.90 -10.14 5.09
C THR A 177 -7.25 -9.60 3.71
N LEU A 178 -6.50 -10.01 2.69
CA LEU A 178 -6.76 -9.72 1.29
C LEU A 178 -8.18 -10.13 0.87
N GLY A 179 -8.70 -11.23 1.43
CA GLY A 179 -10.09 -11.67 1.20
C GLY A 179 -11.11 -10.63 1.68
N GLN A 180 -10.91 -10.07 2.87
CA GLN A 180 -11.77 -9.03 3.43
C GLN A 180 -11.64 -7.71 2.66
N TRP A 181 -10.42 -7.31 2.31
CA TRP A 181 -10.19 -6.13 1.45
C TRP A 181 -10.86 -6.25 0.10
N ARG A 182 -10.82 -7.44 -0.53
CA ARG A 182 -11.52 -7.70 -1.79
C ARG A 182 -13.02 -7.50 -1.67
N ALA A 183 -13.63 -7.96 -0.57
CA ALA A 183 -15.05 -7.77 -0.33
C ALA A 183 -15.40 -6.28 -0.21
N ARG A 184 -14.64 -5.52 0.60
CA ARG A 184 -14.84 -4.07 0.80
C ARG A 184 -14.73 -3.29 -0.51
N LEU A 185 -13.64 -3.50 -1.24
CA LEU A 185 -13.39 -2.82 -2.52
C LEU A 185 -14.45 -3.24 -3.57
N GLY A 186 -14.86 -4.51 -3.56
CA GLY A 186 -15.94 -5.02 -4.38
C GLY A 186 -17.28 -4.31 -4.11
N TRP A 187 -17.69 -4.20 -2.85
CA TRP A 187 -18.91 -3.49 -2.45
C TRP A 187 -18.86 -1.99 -2.73
N ALA A 188 -17.67 -1.40 -2.64
CA ALA A 188 -17.46 -0.01 -3.04
C ALA A 188 -17.55 0.20 -4.56
N GLY A 189 -17.66 -0.85 -5.38
CA GLY A 189 -17.82 -0.75 -6.84
C GLY A 189 -16.51 -0.87 -7.62
N PHE A 190 -15.45 -1.38 -7.01
CA PHE A 190 -14.20 -1.69 -7.69
C PHE A 190 -14.15 -3.15 -8.17
N GLY A 191 -13.51 -3.37 -9.31
CA GLY A 191 -13.19 -4.68 -9.87
C GLY A 191 -11.69 -4.93 -9.78
N PRO A 192 -11.27 -6.15 -9.42
CA PRO A 192 -9.85 -6.49 -9.32
C PRO A 192 -9.19 -6.44 -10.71
N VAL A 193 -7.93 -6.02 -10.73
CA VAL A 193 -7.07 -6.01 -11.91
C VAL A 193 -5.86 -6.90 -11.62
N ASN A 194 -5.58 -7.82 -12.54
CA ASN A 194 -4.41 -8.67 -12.41
C ASN A 194 -3.13 -7.83 -12.62
N LEU A 195 -2.23 -7.84 -11.64
CA LEU A 195 -0.92 -7.16 -11.71
C LEU A 195 -0.03 -7.73 -12.82
N GLY A 196 -0.28 -8.98 -13.22
CA GLY A 196 0.37 -9.64 -14.34
C GLY A 196 1.73 -10.26 -13.98
N SER A 197 2.21 -11.12 -14.87
CA SER A 197 3.43 -11.91 -14.67
C SER A 197 4.70 -11.06 -14.63
N ASN A 198 4.71 -9.88 -15.24
CA ASN A 198 5.85 -8.97 -15.20
C ASN A 198 6.06 -8.38 -13.80
N ALA A 199 4.98 -8.00 -13.11
CA ALA A 199 5.06 -7.51 -11.73
C ALA A 199 5.59 -8.61 -10.79
N TYR A 200 5.09 -9.84 -10.95
CA TYR A 200 5.60 -11.00 -10.22
C TYR A 200 7.11 -11.19 -10.44
N LYS A 201 7.55 -11.24 -11.70
CA LYS A 201 8.98 -11.40 -12.06
C LYS A 201 9.85 -10.28 -11.48
N GLN A 202 9.39 -9.03 -11.51
CA GLN A 202 10.12 -7.90 -10.92
C GLN A 202 10.23 -8.04 -9.41
N ALA A 203 9.13 -8.39 -8.72
CA ALA A 203 9.14 -8.63 -7.27
C ALA A 203 10.09 -9.79 -6.91
N SER A 204 10.03 -10.91 -7.63
CA SER A 204 10.94 -12.05 -7.41
C SER A 204 12.40 -11.69 -7.65
N MET A 205 12.70 -10.87 -8.68
CA MET A 205 14.05 -10.40 -8.96
C MET A 205 14.59 -9.51 -7.84
N LEU A 206 13.77 -8.58 -7.31
CA LEU A 206 14.14 -7.74 -6.17
C LEU A 206 14.46 -8.59 -4.94
N LEU A 207 13.65 -9.61 -4.64
CA LEU A 207 13.95 -10.53 -3.54
C LEU A 207 15.26 -11.30 -3.77
N ALA A 208 15.52 -11.77 -4.99
CA ALA A 208 16.78 -12.47 -5.28
C ALA A 208 18.00 -11.57 -5.08
N LEU A 209 17.90 -10.28 -5.41
CA LEU A 209 18.99 -9.30 -5.28
C LEU A 209 19.24 -8.88 -3.84
N PHE A 210 18.18 -8.67 -3.05
CA PHE A 210 18.29 -8.05 -1.72
C PHE A 210 18.12 -9.03 -0.56
N ALA A 211 17.33 -10.09 -0.71
CA ALA A 211 17.03 -11.02 0.37
C ALA A 211 17.91 -12.28 0.33
N GLY A 212 18.73 -12.49 -0.71
CA GLY A 212 19.76 -13.54 -0.77
C GLY A 212 19.26 -14.97 -0.54
N GLY A 213 17.95 -15.24 -0.71
CA GLY A 213 17.32 -16.53 -0.39
C GLY A 213 16.95 -16.75 1.09
N GLY A 214 17.01 -15.70 1.91
CA GLY A 214 16.90 -15.75 3.37
C GLY A 214 15.53 -16.07 3.96
N GLY A 215 14.48 -16.29 3.14
CA GLY A 215 13.15 -16.71 3.62
C GLY A 215 11.97 -15.93 3.03
N TYR A 216 12.20 -14.75 2.44
CA TYR A 216 11.12 -14.02 1.77
C TYR A 216 10.64 -14.74 0.50
N VAL A 217 9.33 -14.79 0.34
CA VAL A 217 8.66 -15.35 -0.84
C VAL A 217 7.67 -14.35 -1.41
N VAL A 218 7.49 -14.39 -2.73
CA VAL A 218 6.39 -13.68 -3.40
C VAL A 218 5.43 -14.72 -3.94
N GLU A 219 4.16 -14.57 -3.59
CA GLU A 219 3.09 -15.45 -4.04
C GLU A 219 2.08 -14.67 -4.88
N GLU A 220 1.59 -15.29 -5.96
CA GLU A 220 0.47 -14.79 -6.72
C GLU A 220 -0.83 -15.34 -6.13
N ASN A 221 -1.81 -14.46 -5.92
CA ASN A 221 -3.10 -14.84 -5.39
C ASN A 221 -4.18 -14.09 -6.17
N ASN A 222 -4.85 -14.76 -7.11
CA ASN A 222 -5.98 -14.22 -7.89
C ASN A 222 -5.71 -12.80 -8.45
N GLY A 223 -4.56 -12.62 -9.08
CA GLY A 223 -4.10 -11.38 -9.70
C GLY A 223 -3.49 -10.34 -8.74
N CYS A 224 -3.41 -10.65 -7.45
CA CYS A 224 -2.71 -9.86 -6.44
C CYS A 224 -1.35 -10.51 -6.13
N LEU A 225 -0.44 -9.76 -5.53
CA LEU A 225 0.86 -10.25 -5.09
C LEU A 225 0.95 -10.18 -3.57
N MET A 226 1.45 -11.22 -2.93
CA MET A 226 1.69 -11.25 -1.49
C MET A 226 3.18 -11.43 -1.23
N LEU A 227 3.74 -10.56 -0.39
CA LEU A 227 5.06 -10.75 0.18
C LEU A 227 4.90 -11.53 1.47
N GLY A 228 5.54 -12.69 1.56
CA GLY A 228 5.53 -13.55 2.73
C GLY A 228 6.92 -13.81 3.27
N TRP A 229 6.95 -14.31 4.50
CA TRP A 229 8.12 -14.90 5.13
C TRP A 229 7.88 -16.39 5.35
N HIS A 230 8.72 -17.22 4.74
CA HIS A 230 8.51 -18.65 4.60
C HIS A 230 7.13 -18.97 4.01
N THR A 231 6.22 -19.52 4.81
CA THR A 231 4.87 -19.92 4.38
C THR A 231 3.79 -18.93 4.81
N ARG A 232 4.16 -17.85 5.51
CA ARG A 232 3.19 -16.88 6.03
C ARG A 232 3.22 -15.60 5.19
N PRO A 233 2.10 -15.24 4.53
CA PRO A 233 1.92 -13.93 3.94
C PRO A 233 1.99 -12.82 5.00
N LEU A 234 2.66 -11.71 4.68
CA LEU A 234 2.81 -10.56 5.56
C LEU A 234 2.18 -9.30 4.97
N ILE A 235 2.35 -9.07 3.67
CA ILE A 235 1.86 -7.88 2.98
C ILE A 235 1.16 -8.30 1.70
N ALA A 236 -0.04 -7.77 1.47
CA ALA A 236 -0.80 -7.96 0.24
C ALA A 236 -0.77 -6.69 -0.62
N THR A 237 -0.48 -6.86 -1.91
CA THR A 237 -0.52 -5.80 -2.93
C THR A 237 -1.57 -6.14 -3.98
N SER A 238 -2.49 -5.22 -4.23
CA SER A 238 -3.62 -5.41 -5.13
C SER A 238 -3.90 -4.17 -5.98
N ALA A 239 -4.54 -4.37 -7.14
CA ALA A 239 -4.88 -3.30 -8.07
C ALA A 239 -6.35 -3.40 -8.52
N TRP A 240 -6.96 -2.24 -8.76
CA TRP A 240 -8.41 -2.09 -8.85
C TRP A 240 -8.83 -1.04 -9.87
N LYS A 241 -9.95 -1.28 -10.55
CA LYS A 241 -10.61 -0.31 -11.45
C LYS A 241 -12.07 -0.12 -11.06
N ILE A 242 -12.64 1.04 -11.34
CA ILE A 242 -14.08 1.22 -11.20
C ILE A 242 -14.79 0.26 -12.15
N ARG A 243 -15.74 -0.54 -11.63
CA ARG A 243 -16.57 -1.40 -12.46
C ARG A 243 -17.39 -0.53 -13.40
N LYS A 244 -17.26 -0.76 -14.70
CA LYS A 244 -18.23 -0.23 -15.66
C LYS A 244 -19.52 -1.01 -15.47
N TYR A 245 -20.57 -0.38 -14.96
CA TYR A 245 -21.90 -0.97 -15.07
C TYR A 245 -22.21 -1.06 -16.55
N LEU A 246 -22.44 -2.28 -17.06
CA LEU A 246 -23.12 -2.43 -18.33
C LEU A 246 -24.51 -1.86 -18.10
N ALA A 247 -24.82 -0.72 -18.72
CA ALA A 247 -26.20 -0.30 -18.85
C ALA A 247 -26.90 -1.42 -19.63
N VAL A 248 -27.76 -2.17 -18.94
CA VAL A 248 -28.68 -3.09 -19.59
C VAL A 248 -29.71 -2.17 -20.26
N ASN A 249 -29.57 -1.99 -21.57
CA ASN A 249 -30.59 -1.37 -22.41
C ASN A 249 -31.83 -2.26 -22.48
#